data_AF-A0A382IGB7-F1
#
_entry.id   AF-A0A382IGB7-F1
#
_cell.length_a   1.000
_cell.length_b   1.000
_cell.length_c   1.000
_cell.angle_alpha   90.00
_cell.angle_beta   90.00
_cell.angle_gamma   90.00
#
_symmetry.space_group_name_H-M   'P 1'
#
loop_
_entity.id
_entity.type
_entity.pdbx_description
1 polymer ?
#
loop_
_entity_poly.entity_id
_entity_poly.type
_entity_poly.pdbx_seq_one_letter_code
_entity_poly.pdbx_strand_id
1 'polypeptide(L)'
;MIKKIVIFVFLFIILTTNFILFSEESSIENNEIQKFDNKIPFIQGIINQENTNLSLTKIDTEQSILEYSNWRRSHGGNWNTKYDSNNHINHNNISKLNLIWEYSSINKSNFDKINELENKDRKIQKNKWKENIELNPIFINNKLIFVTADWKIVAIDLNSKKPLWQIQSVTQPSRRGMHALYDEKINLEVLYIPIGVRVYK
;
A
#
# COMPACT_ATOMS: atom_id res chain seq x y z
N MET A 1 -37.61 1.04 -9.59
CA MET A 1 -36.94 -0.23 -9.93
C MET A 1 -35.89 -0.51 -8.84
N ILE A 2 -36.21 -1.37 -7.89
CA ILE A 2 -35.42 -1.61 -6.67
C ILE A 2 -34.30 -2.59 -7.00
N LYS A 3 -33.03 -2.14 -6.94
CA LYS A 3 -31.87 -3.03 -7.07
C LYS A 3 -31.73 -3.85 -5.79
N LYS A 4 -32.01 -5.14 -5.86
CA LYS A 4 -31.73 -6.11 -4.79
C LYS A 4 -30.22 -6.23 -4.62
N ILE A 5 -29.71 -5.79 -3.48
CA ILE A 5 -28.35 -6.11 -3.02
C ILE A 5 -28.43 -7.48 -2.37
N VAL A 6 -27.75 -8.46 -2.95
CA VAL A 6 -27.61 -9.81 -2.38
C VAL A 6 -26.40 -9.77 -1.45
N ILE A 7 -26.65 -9.83 -0.15
CA ILE A 7 -25.61 -9.97 0.88
C ILE A 7 -25.40 -11.47 1.11
N PHE A 8 -24.23 -12.00 0.71
CA PHE A 8 -23.83 -13.36 1.07
C PHE A 8 -23.28 -13.36 2.50
N VAL A 9 -24.07 -13.88 3.44
CA VAL A 9 -23.62 -14.21 4.80
C VAL A 9 -23.05 -15.62 4.76
N PHE A 10 -21.72 -15.76 4.81
CA PHE A 10 -21.07 -17.06 4.95
C PHE A 10 -21.05 -17.49 6.42
N LEU A 11 -21.91 -18.45 6.75
CA LEU A 11 -21.92 -19.18 8.01
C LEU A 11 -20.82 -20.25 7.95
N PHE A 12 -19.78 -20.13 8.77
CA PHE A 12 -18.67 -21.09 8.83
C PHE A 12 -19.10 -22.32 9.66
N ILE A 13 -19.38 -23.43 8.99
CA ILE A 13 -19.44 -24.76 9.61
C ILE A 13 -18.00 -25.28 9.65
N ILE A 14 -17.49 -25.51 10.86
CA ILE A 14 -16.21 -26.15 11.10
C ILE A 14 -16.37 -27.63 10.75
N LEU A 15 -15.87 -28.04 9.59
CA LEU A 15 -15.60 -29.46 9.30
C LEU A 15 -14.10 -29.69 9.43
N THR A 16 -13.74 -30.49 10.43
CA THR A 16 -12.39 -30.97 10.69
C THR A 16 -11.93 -31.86 9.54
N THR A 17 -11.09 -31.33 8.65
CA THR A 17 -10.30 -32.13 7.72
C THR A 17 -8.83 -31.99 8.08
N ASN A 18 -8.23 -33.13 8.45
CA ASN A 18 -6.82 -33.29 8.79
C ASN A 18 -5.92 -32.60 7.75
N PHE A 19 -5.20 -31.56 8.20
CA PHE A 19 -4.08 -31.01 7.46
C PHE A 19 -2.92 -32.00 7.57
N ILE A 20 -2.57 -32.64 6.45
CA ILE A 20 -1.29 -33.34 6.31
C ILE A 20 -0.23 -32.27 6.08
N LEU A 21 0.60 -32.02 7.09
CA LEU A 21 1.84 -31.25 6.95
C LEU A 21 2.83 -32.11 6.14
N PHE A 22 3.18 -31.67 4.94
CA PHE A 22 4.42 -32.09 4.31
C PHE A 22 5.50 -31.08 4.70
N SER A 23 6.39 -31.46 5.62
CA SER A 23 7.72 -30.88 5.68
C SER A 23 8.68 -31.91 5.09
N GLU A 24 9.26 -31.61 3.93
CA GLU A 24 10.45 -32.32 3.47
C GLU A 24 11.60 -31.92 4.40
N GLU A 25 12.03 -32.82 5.27
CA GLU A 25 13.32 -32.72 5.92
C GLU A 25 14.39 -32.93 4.86
N SER A 26 15.03 -31.84 4.42
CA SER A 26 16.22 -31.94 3.58
C SER A 26 17.33 -32.60 4.40
N SER A 27 17.71 -33.82 4.02
CA SER A 27 18.90 -34.49 4.54
C SER A 27 20.13 -33.65 4.20
N ILE A 28 20.82 -33.14 5.22
CA ILE A 28 22.08 -32.43 5.06
C ILE A 28 23.14 -33.46 4.63
N GLU A 29 23.49 -33.46 3.35
CA GLU A 29 24.73 -34.10 2.89
C GLU A 29 25.91 -33.35 3.50
N ASN A 30 26.76 -34.09 4.23
CA ASN A 30 28.05 -33.60 4.73
C ASN A 30 29.00 -33.37 3.55
N ASN A 31 28.80 -32.27 2.84
CA ASN A 31 29.76 -31.77 1.87
C ASN A 31 30.90 -31.12 2.65
N GLU A 32 32.13 -31.59 2.38
CA GLU A 32 33.36 -30.99 2.90
C GLU A 32 33.31 -29.47 2.72
N ILE A 33 33.50 -28.73 3.81
CA ILE A 33 33.53 -27.27 3.80
C ILE A 33 34.72 -26.86 2.94
N GLN A 34 34.45 -26.51 1.67
CA GLN A 34 35.42 -25.82 0.83
C GLN A 34 35.84 -24.57 1.58
N LYS A 35 37.14 -24.45 1.89
CA LYS A 35 37.72 -23.22 2.42
C LYS A 35 37.46 -22.11 1.39
N PHE A 36 36.44 -21.31 1.64
CA PHE A 36 36.24 -20.07 0.92
C PHE A 36 37.43 -19.17 1.21
N ASP A 37 38.13 -18.78 0.15
CA ASP A 37 39.19 -17.79 0.23
C ASP A 37 38.55 -16.50 0.75
N ASN A 38 38.95 -16.03 1.95
CA ASN A 38 38.36 -14.90 2.67
C ASN A 38 38.59 -13.54 1.96
N LYS A 39 39.03 -13.55 0.72
CA LYS A 39 39.23 -12.34 -0.06
C LYS A 39 37.87 -11.89 -0.60
N ILE A 40 37.20 -11.05 0.19
CA ILE A 40 36.01 -10.33 -0.25
C ILE A 40 36.36 -9.68 -1.60
N PRO A 41 35.70 -10.07 -2.72
CA PRO A 41 36.01 -9.48 -4.00
C PRO A 41 35.68 -7.99 -3.95
N PHE A 42 36.60 -7.14 -4.37
CA PHE A 42 36.30 -5.73 -4.57
C PHE A 42 35.31 -5.62 -5.74
N ILE A 43 34.04 -5.36 -5.42
CA ILE A 43 33.02 -5.09 -6.42
C ILE A 43 33.21 -3.64 -6.85
N GLN A 44 33.81 -3.44 -8.03
CA GLN A 44 33.96 -2.13 -8.64
C GLN A 44 32.55 -1.55 -8.90
N GLY A 45 32.24 -0.43 -8.24
CA GLY A 45 30.94 0.24 -8.38
C GLY A 45 30.71 0.73 -9.81
N ILE A 46 29.42 0.88 -10.18
CA ILE A 46 28.94 1.34 -11.50
C ILE A 46 29.63 2.65 -11.96
N ILE A 47 30.03 3.49 -11.01
CA ILE A 47 30.67 4.79 -11.22
C ILE A 47 32.06 4.65 -11.91
N ASN A 48 32.71 3.50 -11.76
CA ASN A 48 34.07 3.27 -12.26
C ASN A 48 34.10 2.47 -13.57
N GLN A 49 32.97 2.33 -14.28
CA GLN A 49 32.93 1.71 -15.61
C GLN A 49 33.08 2.80 -16.67
N GLU A 50 34.15 2.76 -17.47
CA GLU A 50 34.40 3.72 -18.57
C GLU A 50 33.34 3.65 -19.69
N ASN A 51 32.49 2.63 -19.69
CA ASN A 51 31.38 2.44 -20.63
C ASN A 51 30.04 2.86 -20.02
N THR A 52 29.86 4.16 -19.78
CA THR A 52 28.55 4.69 -19.39
C THR A 52 27.69 5.03 -20.62
N ASN A 53 27.31 4.00 -21.39
CA ASN A 53 25.99 4.01 -22.03
C ASN A 53 24.91 3.72 -20.96
N LEU A 54 25.04 4.37 -19.80
CA LEU A 54 23.99 4.55 -18.78
C LEU A 54 23.09 5.73 -19.18
N SER A 55 23.02 6.06 -20.47
CA SER A 55 21.78 6.63 -20.97
C SER A 55 20.73 5.60 -20.59
N LEU A 56 19.97 5.89 -19.53
CA LEU A 56 18.65 5.34 -19.33
C LEU A 56 18.05 5.43 -20.72
N THR A 57 18.06 4.31 -21.45
CA THR A 57 17.37 4.23 -22.73
C THR A 57 16.03 4.83 -22.42
N LYS A 58 15.61 5.80 -23.23
CA LYS A 58 14.31 6.46 -23.08
C LYS A 58 13.30 5.42 -22.63
N ILE A 59 12.38 5.82 -21.76
CA ILE A 59 11.31 4.96 -21.26
C ILE A 59 10.51 4.51 -22.50
N ASP A 60 10.95 3.44 -23.15
CA ASP A 60 10.60 3.10 -24.53
C ASP A 60 9.66 1.91 -24.57
N THR A 61 9.54 1.15 -23.47
CA THR A 61 8.56 0.08 -23.36
C THR A 61 7.32 0.58 -22.66
N GLU A 62 6.14 0.15 -23.13
CA GLU A 62 4.87 0.44 -22.47
C GLU A 62 4.89 0.04 -20.98
N GLN A 63 5.56 -1.06 -20.65
CA GLN A 63 5.74 -1.50 -19.26
C GLN A 63 6.53 -0.48 -18.44
N SER A 64 7.60 0.08 -18.99
CA SER A 64 8.40 1.11 -18.31
C SER A 64 7.63 2.43 -18.16
N ILE A 65 6.85 2.83 -19.18
CA ILE A 65 5.99 4.01 -19.10
C ILE A 65 4.98 3.80 -17.97
N LEU A 66 4.30 2.66 -17.97
CA LEU A 66 3.37 2.31 -16.92
C LEU A 66 4.07 2.37 -15.55
N GLU A 67 5.17 1.66 -15.36
CA GLU A 67 5.90 1.61 -14.07
C GLU A 67 6.26 2.99 -13.50
N TYR A 68 6.62 3.96 -14.35
CA TYR A 68 7.12 5.26 -13.93
C TYR A 68 6.13 6.43 -14.06
N SER A 69 4.91 6.17 -14.54
CA SER A 69 3.88 7.20 -14.72
C SER A 69 2.60 6.93 -13.93
N ASN A 70 2.58 5.89 -13.08
CA ASN A 70 1.45 5.58 -12.23
C ASN A 70 1.87 5.10 -10.84
N TRP A 71 0.90 5.13 -9.92
CA TRP A 71 1.09 4.70 -8.54
C TRP A 71 -0.04 3.78 -8.09
N ARG A 72 -0.32 2.75 -8.89
CA ARG A 72 -1.40 1.78 -8.65
C ARG A 72 -1.09 0.80 -7.54
N ARG A 73 0.18 0.68 -7.12
CA ARG A 73 0.64 -0.14 -6.01
C ARG A 73 1.16 0.73 -4.88
N SER A 74 1.01 0.28 -3.63
CA SER A 74 1.55 1.00 -2.46
C SER A 74 3.07 1.22 -2.52
N HIS A 75 3.76 0.56 -3.45
CA HIS A 75 5.21 0.66 -3.63
C HIS A 75 5.59 1.38 -4.94
N GLY A 76 4.65 2.13 -5.54
CA GLY A 76 4.78 2.72 -6.88
C GLY A 76 4.24 1.77 -7.93
N GLY A 77 5.08 0.84 -8.38
CA GLY A 77 4.74 -0.17 -9.36
C GLY A 77 5.20 -1.58 -8.99
N ASN A 78 5.37 -2.43 -10.00
CA ASN A 78 5.78 -3.83 -9.85
C ASN A 78 7.25 -3.96 -9.46
N TRP A 79 8.10 -3.03 -9.90
CA TRP A 79 9.53 -3.02 -9.65
C TRP A 79 9.91 -2.31 -8.36
N ASN A 80 8.93 -1.72 -7.65
CA ASN A 80 9.12 -1.10 -6.33
C ASN A 80 10.21 0.00 -6.33
N THR A 81 10.37 0.69 -7.45
CA THR A 81 11.36 1.76 -7.63
C THR A 81 11.03 3.01 -6.83
N LYS A 82 9.72 3.24 -6.56
CA LYS A 82 9.19 4.48 -5.97
C LYS A 82 9.63 5.72 -6.76
N TYR A 83 9.85 5.55 -8.06
CA TYR A 83 10.27 6.60 -8.97
C TYR A 83 9.10 7.03 -9.84
N ASP A 84 8.87 8.34 -9.91
CA ASP A 84 7.92 8.97 -10.83
C ASP A 84 8.73 9.78 -11.85
N SER A 85 8.40 9.61 -13.12
CA SER A 85 9.12 10.22 -14.24
C SER A 85 8.67 11.66 -14.56
N ASN A 86 7.63 12.17 -13.91
CA ASN A 86 7.16 13.54 -14.15
C ASN A 86 8.11 14.56 -13.51
N ASN A 87 8.23 15.73 -14.16
CA ASN A 87 9.08 16.83 -13.70
C ASN A 87 8.31 18.13 -13.38
N HIS A 88 6.98 18.03 -13.25
CA HIS A 88 6.10 19.16 -12.97
C HIS A 88 6.50 19.90 -11.68
N ILE A 89 6.96 19.15 -10.67
CA ILE A 89 7.61 19.68 -9.47
C ILE A 89 9.10 19.37 -9.58
N ASN A 90 9.94 20.39 -9.43
CA ASN A 90 11.39 20.30 -9.57
C ASN A 90 12.12 21.32 -8.70
N HIS A 91 13.45 21.30 -8.70
CA HIS A 91 14.28 22.16 -7.86
C HIS A 91 14.01 23.67 -8.04
N ASN A 92 13.49 24.09 -9.19
CA ASN A 92 13.21 25.50 -9.47
C ASN A 92 11.85 25.97 -8.92
N ASN A 93 10.92 25.06 -8.63
CA ASN A 93 9.57 25.40 -8.20
C ASN A 93 9.11 24.74 -6.89
N ILE A 94 9.90 23.84 -6.31
CA ILE A 94 9.57 23.14 -5.06
C ILE A 94 9.26 24.09 -3.90
N SER A 95 9.92 25.26 -3.86
CA SER A 95 9.68 26.30 -2.87
C SER A 95 8.31 26.97 -2.97
N LYS A 96 7.56 26.74 -4.05
CA LYS A 96 6.23 27.30 -4.30
C LYS A 96 5.09 26.36 -3.89
N LEU A 97 5.39 25.17 -3.37
CA LEU A 97 4.36 24.23 -2.93
C LEU A 97 3.60 24.75 -1.71
N ASN A 98 2.28 24.60 -1.74
CA ASN A 98 1.38 24.93 -0.65
C ASN A 98 0.43 23.77 -0.39
N LEU A 99 -0.09 23.67 0.85
CA LEU A 99 -1.13 22.70 1.18
C LEU A 99 -2.42 23.02 0.42
N ILE A 100 -2.90 22.08 -0.39
CA ILE A 100 -4.13 22.26 -1.18
C ILE A 100 -5.37 21.80 -0.41
N TRP A 101 -5.26 20.68 0.32
CA TRP A 101 -6.36 20.10 1.08
C TRP A 101 -5.83 19.14 2.15
N GLU A 102 -6.65 18.91 3.19
CA GLU A 102 -6.40 17.94 4.25
C GLU A 102 -7.64 17.06 4.42
N TYR A 103 -7.44 15.79 4.75
CA TYR A 103 -8.50 14.90 5.19
C TYR A 103 -8.11 14.28 6.54
N SER A 104 -9.06 14.31 7.47
CA SER A 104 -8.95 13.59 8.73
C SER A 104 -10.14 12.66 8.90
N SER A 105 -9.88 11.37 9.12
CA SER A 105 -10.91 10.41 9.50
C SER A 105 -11.30 10.51 10.97
N ILE A 106 -10.46 11.14 11.79
CA ILE A 106 -10.62 11.29 13.23
C ILE A 106 -10.82 12.78 13.52
N ASN A 107 -12.08 13.20 13.68
CA ASN A 107 -12.40 14.62 13.84
C ASN A 107 -11.93 15.18 15.20
N LYS A 108 -11.05 16.20 15.16
CA LYS A 108 -10.52 16.93 16.32
C LYS A 108 -11.57 17.67 17.14
N SER A 109 -12.69 18.12 16.56
CA SER A 109 -13.68 18.95 17.30
C SER A 109 -14.39 18.21 18.43
N ASN A 110 -14.39 16.87 18.41
CA ASN A 110 -14.89 16.05 19.52
C ASN A 110 -13.81 15.80 20.60
N PHE A 111 -12.56 16.22 20.38
CA PHE A 111 -11.48 16.12 21.36
C PHE A 111 -11.54 17.26 22.36
N ASP A 112 -11.75 18.49 21.89
CA ASP A 112 -11.71 19.68 22.75
C ASP A 112 -12.89 19.74 23.72
N LYS A 113 -14.11 19.39 23.27
CA LYS A 113 -15.32 19.37 24.13
C LYS A 113 -15.32 18.26 25.18
N ILE A 114 -14.66 17.13 24.94
CA ILE A 114 -14.63 16.01 25.90
C ILE A 114 -13.53 16.24 26.95
N ASN A 115 -12.42 16.87 26.57
CA ASN A 115 -11.30 17.12 27.48
C ASN A 115 -11.55 18.26 28.49
N GLU A 116 -12.45 19.21 28.21
CA GLU A 116 -12.84 20.24 29.19
C GLU A 116 -13.78 19.73 30.29
N LEU A 117 -14.57 18.68 30.03
CA LEU A 117 -15.61 18.21 30.96
C LEU A 117 -15.14 17.12 31.91
N GLU A 118 -14.08 16.39 31.59
CA GLU A 118 -13.58 15.32 32.45
C GLU A 118 -12.05 15.37 32.55
N ASN A 119 -11.55 15.88 33.69
CA ASN A 119 -10.19 15.64 34.20
C ASN A 119 -9.99 14.15 34.58
N LYS A 120 -10.44 13.24 33.73
CA LYS A 120 -10.38 11.81 33.89
C LYS A 120 -9.96 11.22 32.56
N ASP A 121 -8.68 10.86 32.52
CA ASP A 121 -8.12 9.92 31.58
C ASP A 121 -8.01 10.38 30.11
N ARG A 122 -6.82 10.92 29.79
CA ARG A 122 -6.15 10.79 28.46
C ARG A 122 -6.17 9.35 27.89
N LYS A 123 -6.61 8.36 28.68
CA LYS A 123 -6.73 6.95 28.37
C LYS A 123 -7.99 6.61 27.53
N ILE A 124 -9.06 7.41 27.56
CA ILE A 124 -10.35 7.04 26.94
C ILE A 124 -10.45 7.48 25.46
N GLN A 125 -9.68 8.48 25.03
CA GLN A 125 -9.60 8.89 23.60
C GLN A 125 -8.64 8.04 22.75
N LYS A 126 -7.94 7.07 23.38
CA LYS A 126 -7.07 6.07 22.73
C LYS A 126 -7.84 5.06 21.86
N ASN A 127 -9.17 5.11 21.85
CA ASN A 127 -10.02 4.07 21.24
C ASN A 127 -10.31 4.24 19.74
N LYS A 128 -10.04 5.41 19.14
CA LYS A 128 -10.29 5.62 17.69
C LYS A 128 -9.05 5.47 16.84
N TRP A 129 -7.91 5.96 17.32
CA TRP A 129 -6.62 5.65 16.70
C TRP A 129 -6.26 4.22 17.07
N LYS A 130 -6.36 3.31 16.11
CA LYS A 130 -6.07 1.89 16.32
C LYS A 130 -4.60 1.59 16.12
N GLU A 131 -3.97 2.16 15.10
CA GLU A 131 -2.53 2.01 14.87
C GLU A 131 -1.93 3.05 13.93
N ASN A 132 -0.60 3.03 13.80
CA ASN A 132 0.12 3.73 12.75
C ASN A 132 -0.04 3.00 11.42
N ILE A 133 -0.46 3.73 10.37
CA ILE A 133 -0.55 3.19 9.02
C ILE A 133 0.77 3.39 8.30
N GLU A 134 1.42 2.28 7.97
CA GLU A 134 2.62 2.24 7.12
C GLU A 134 2.29 1.97 5.64
N LEU A 135 1.01 1.75 5.35
CA LEU A 135 0.54 1.45 4.00
C LEU A 135 0.44 2.74 3.19
N ASN A 136 1.31 2.87 2.19
CA ASN A 136 1.31 4.01 1.29
C ASN A 136 0.01 4.09 0.46
N PRO A 137 -0.47 5.30 0.17
CA PRO A 137 -1.60 5.51 -0.73
C PRO A 137 -1.35 5.00 -2.15
N ILE A 138 -2.44 4.80 -2.89
CA ILE A 138 -2.43 4.52 -4.33
C ILE A 138 -3.34 5.47 -5.10
N PHE A 139 -3.07 5.60 -6.39
CA PHE A 139 -3.79 6.47 -7.31
C PHE A 139 -4.30 5.70 -8.52
N ILE A 140 -5.60 5.80 -8.81
CA ILE A 140 -6.21 5.22 -10.01
C ILE A 140 -7.42 6.06 -10.45
N ASN A 141 -7.48 6.40 -11.75
CA ASN A 141 -8.66 7.04 -12.37
C ASN A 141 -9.24 8.21 -11.55
N ASN A 142 -8.38 9.18 -11.22
CA ASN A 142 -8.70 10.37 -10.40
C ASN A 142 -9.12 10.10 -8.95
N LYS A 143 -8.87 8.89 -8.44
CA LYS A 143 -9.13 8.50 -7.06
C LYS A 143 -7.82 8.33 -6.31
N LEU A 144 -7.75 8.91 -5.12
CA LEU A 144 -6.72 8.63 -4.13
C LEU A 144 -7.29 7.65 -3.11
N ILE A 145 -6.66 6.49 -2.96
CA ILE A 145 -7.09 5.45 -2.03
C ILE A 145 -6.01 5.23 -0.98
N PHE A 146 -6.41 5.25 0.29
CA PHE A 146 -5.50 5.06 1.42
C PHE A 146 -6.22 4.44 2.62
N VAL A 147 -5.41 4.02 3.60
CA VAL A 147 -5.90 3.52 4.89
C VAL A 147 -5.59 4.53 5.98
N THR A 148 -6.52 4.72 6.91
CA THR A 148 -6.40 5.66 8.02
C THR A 148 -6.13 4.95 9.35
N ALA A 149 -5.66 5.70 10.34
CA ALA A 149 -5.29 5.18 11.66
C ALA A 149 -6.45 4.51 12.44
N ASP A 150 -7.70 4.79 12.08
CA ASP A 150 -8.92 4.13 12.58
C ASP A 150 -9.33 2.86 11.79
N TRP A 151 -8.43 2.34 10.93
CA TRP A 151 -8.65 1.21 10.01
C TRP A 151 -9.74 1.44 8.97
N LYS A 152 -9.90 2.68 8.51
CA LYS A 152 -10.82 3.00 7.42
C LYS A 152 -10.07 2.97 6.10
N ILE A 153 -10.63 2.29 5.11
CA ILE A 153 -10.17 2.37 3.72
C ILE A 153 -11.00 3.47 3.08
N VAL A 154 -10.33 4.48 2.54
CA VAL A 154 -10.96 5.70 2.04
C VAL A 154 -10.59 5.89 0.58
N ALA A 155 -11.58 6.16 -0.27
CA ALA A 155 -11.35 6.68 -1.61
C ALA A 155 -11.83 8.12 -1.70
N ILE A 156 -10.92 9.02 -2.08
CA ILE A 156 -11.19 10.45 -2.32
C ILE A 156 -11.22 10.68 -3.82
N ASP A 157 -12.22 11.42 -4.30
CA ASP A 157 -12.18 12.00 -5.64
C ASP A 157 -11.30 13.26 -5.62
N LEU A 158 -10.26 13.29 -6.46
CA LEU A 158 -9.27 14.37 -6.45
C LEU A 158 -9.81 15.69 -7.00
N ASN A 159 -10.87 15.67 -7.81
CA ASN A 159 -11.51 16.88 -8.32
C ASN A 159 -12.25 17.62 -7.20
N SER A 160 -13.17 16.92 -6.56
CA SER A 160 -14.01 17.45 -5.48
C SER A 160 -13.31 17.50 -4.12
N LYS A 161 -12.22 16.76 -3.93
CA LYS A 161 -11.54 16.51 -2.64
C LYS A 161 -12.47 15.93 -1.57
N LYS A 162 -13.51 15.19 -1.97
CA LYS A 162 -14.48 14.57 -1.07
C LYS A 162 -14.40 13.04 -1.12
N PRO A 163 -14.75 12.34 -0.03
CA PRO A 163 -14.86 10.89 -0.06
C PRO A 163 -15.92 10.43 -1.05
N LEU A 164 -15.53 9.55 -1.96
CA LEU A 164 -16.45 8.78 -2.80
C LEU A 164 -17.10 7.67 -1.98
N TRP A 165 -16.28 6.96 -1.20
CA TRP A 165 -16.71 5.91 -0.30
C TRP A 165 -15.69 5.70 0.82
N GLN A 166 -16.15 5.05 1.87
CA GLN A 166 -15.37 4.71 3.06
C GLN A 166 -15.79 3.33 3.56
N ILE A 167 -14.82 2.46 3.83
CA ILE A 167 -15.06 1.12 4.35
C ILE A 167 -14.35 1.01 5.69
N GLN A 168 -15.10 0.76 6.76
CA GLN A 168 -14.52 0.47 8.06
C GLN A 168 -14.08 -0.98 8.10
N SER A 169 -12.78 -1.23 8.26
CA SER A 169 -12.29 -2.58 8.50
C SER A 169 -12.57 -3.03 9.94
N VAL A 170 -12.99 -4.29 10.07
CA VAL A 170 -13.22 -4.96 11.37
C VAL A 170 -11.89 -5.38 12.00
N THR A 171 -10.93 -5.82 11.18
CA THR A 171 -9.59 -6.23 11.61
C THR A 171 -8.53 -5.32 10.98
N GLN A 172 -7.31 -5.41 11.49
CA GLN A 172 -6.16 -4.63 11.02
C GLN A 172 -5.90 -4.85 9.51
N PRO A 173 -5.95 -3.78 8.69
CA PRO A 173 -5.39 -3.82 7.34
C PRO A 173 -3.88 -4.09 7.38
N SER A 174 -3.35 -4.78 6.38
CA SER A 174 -1.91 -5.01 6.30
C SER A 174 -1.16 -3.68 6.15
N ARG A 175 0.00 -3.62 6.80
CA ARG A 175 0.94 -2.50 6.69
C ARG A 175 1.55 -2.37 5.29
N ARG A 176 1.49 -3.44 4.50
CA ARG A 176 2.05 -3.50 3.14
C ARG A 176 1.14 -4.24 2.18
N GLY A 177 1.23 -3.85 0.91
CA GLY A 177 0.53 -4.51 -0.17
C GLY A 177 -0.86 -3.93 -0.32
N MET A 178 -0.98 -2.96 -1.21
CA MET A 178 -2.26 -2.51 -1.75
C MET A 178 -2.06 -2.27 -3.24
N HIS A 179 -3.03 -2.70 -4.04
CA HIS A 179 -2.96 -2.63 -5.49
C HIS A 179 -4.34 -2.38 -6.07
N ALA A 180 -4.47 -1.43 -6.99
CA ALA A 180 -5.66 -1.27 -7.79
C ALA A 180 -5.36 -1.41 -9.29
N LEU A 181 -6.32 -1.96 -10.02
CA LEU A 181 -6.26 -2.05 -11.47
C LEU A 181 -7.64 -1.86 -12.07
N TYR A 182 -7.70 -1.55 -13.36
CA TYR A 182 -8.91 -1.65 -14.14
C TYR A 182 -8.96 -3.02 -14.79
N ASP A 183 -9.98 -3.82 -14.47
CA ASP A 183 -10.18 -5.16 -15.02
C ASP A 183 -11.12 -5.04 -16.21
N GLU A 184 -10.55 -5.15 -17.41
CA GLU A 184 -11.28 -5.03 -18.68
C GLU A 184 -12.35 -6.12 -18.86
N LYS A 185 -12.17 -7.30 -18.25
CA LYS A 185 -13.11 -8.42 -18.42
C LYS A 185 -14.44 -8.15 -17.74
N ILE A 186 -14.39 -7.50 -16.58
CA ILE A 186 -15.58 -7.12 -15.81
C ILE A 186 -15.91 -5.63 -15.94
N ASN A 187 -15.11 -4.87 -16.68
CA ASN A 187 -15.27 -3.44 -16.93
C ASN A 187 -15.36 -2.62 -15.63
N LEU A 188 -14.55 -2.99 -14.62
CA LEU A 188 -14.56 -2.38 -13.28
C LEU A 188 -13.16 -2.16 -12.72
N GLU A 189 -13.05 -1.17 -11.85
CA GLU A 189 -11.88 -0.99 -10.98
C GLU A 189 -11.91 -2.03 -9.86
N VAL A 190 -10.77 -2.65 -9.61
CA VAL A 190 -10.59 -3.68 -8.58
C VAL A 190 -9.51 -3.22 -7.61
N LEU A 191 -9.81 -3.29 -6.32
CA LEU A 191 -8.86 -3.02 -5.24
C LEU A 191 -8.51 -4.32 -4.52
N TYR A 192 -7.23 -4.62 -4.49
CA TYR A 192 -6.67 -5.70 -3.68
C TYR A 192 -6.03 -5.12 -2.43
N ILE A 193 -6.54 -5.53 -1.27
CA ILE A 193 -6.00 -5.16 0.03
C ILE A 193 -6.04 -6.34 1.01
N PRO A 194 -4.91 -6.68 1.64
CA PRO A 194 -4.89 -7.64 2.73
C PRO A 194 -5.45 -7.02 4.01
N ILE A 195 -6.37 -7.73 4.65
CA ILE A 195 -6.97 -7.35 5.93
C ILE A 195 -6.94 -8.59 6.84
N GLY A 196 -6.23 -8.48 7.96
CA GLY A 196 -5.87 -9.64 8.79
C GLY A 196 -5.05 -10.65 8.01
N VAL A 197 -5.44 -11.92 8.05
CA VAL A 197 -4.78 -13.03 7.34
C VAL A 197 -5.34 -13.28 5.93
N ARG A 198 -6.25 -12.43 5.43
CA ARG A 198 -6.97 -12.62 4.16
C ARG A 198 -6.72 -11.47 3.20
N VAL A 199 -6.76 -11.76 1.90
CA VAL A 199 -6.77 -10.76 0.83
C VAL A 199 -8.20 -10.59 0.35
N TYR A 200 -8.66 -9.35 0.29
CA TYR A 200 -9.98 -8.99 -0.23
C TYR A 200 -9.85 -8.41 -1.65
N LYS A 201 -10.84 -8.71 -2.51
CA LYS A 201 -11.02 -8.21 -3.88
C LYS A 201 -12.35 -7.46 -3.97
#